data_AF-A0A354WV75-F1
#
_entry.id   AF-A0A354WV75-F1
#
_cell.length_a   1.000
_cell.length_b   1.000
_cell.length_c   1.000
_cell.angle_alpha   90.00
_cell.angle_beta   90.00
_cell.angle_gamma   90.00
#
_symmetry.space_group_name_H-M   'P 1'
#
loop_
_entity.id
_entity.type
_entity.pdbx_description
1 polymer ?
#
loop_
_entity_poly.entity_id
_entity_poly.type
_entity_poly.pdbx_seq_one_letter_code
_entity_poly.pdbx_strand_id
1 'polypeptide(L)'
;HCFFHQVEALYVDKNVSFTDLKQALLYFAKEMFGPETKIRLRPSYFPFTEPSAEMDISCDLCGGKGCAFCKHTGWVEILGCGMVDPNVLDNCGIDSKVYTGFALGMGIERITNLKYRVKDLRMFSENDIRFLKEFESAN
;
A
#
# COMPACT_ATOMS: atom_id res chain seq x y z
N HIS A 1 -20.44 1.14 -14.43
CA HIS A 1 -19.25 0.29 -14.60
C HIS A 1 -18.38 0.44 -13.36
N CYS A 2 -17.93 -0.65 -12.75
CA CYS A 2 -17.03 -0.61 -11.59
C CYS A 2 -15.63 -0.99 -12.08
N PHE A 3 -14.70 -0.05 -11.98
CA PHE A 3 -13.27 -0.25 -12.20
C PHE A 3 -12.53 0.46 -11.06
N PHE A 4 -11.29 0.08 -10.84
CA PHE A 4 -10.41 0.69 -9.85
C PHE A 4 -8.99 0.73 -10.40
N HIS A 5 -8.13 1.52 -9.78
CA HIS A 5 -6.75 1.66 -10.20
C HIS A 5 -5.81 1.08 -9.14
N GLN A 6 -4.77 0.40 -9.61
CA GLN A 6 -3.74 -0.19 -8.78
C GLN A 6 -2.38 0.32 -9.21
N VAL A 7 -1.52 0.57 -8.22
CA VAL A 7 -0.10 0.82 -8.42
C VAL A 7 0.66 -0.34 -7.81
N GLU A 8 1.56 -0.92 -8.60
CA GLU A 8 2.52 -1.91 -8.13
C GLU A 8 3.93 -1.36 -8.29
N ALA A 9 4.83 -1.80 -7.42
CA ALA A 9 6.25 -1.54 -7.54
C ALA A 9 7.03 -2.84 -7.39
N LEU A 10 8.13 -2.93 -8.13
CA LEU A 10 9.06 -4.05 -8.13
C LEU A 10 10.48 -3.48 -8.04
N TYR A 11 11.26 -3.96 -7.07
CA TYR A 11 12.66 -3.63 -6.93
C TYR A 11 13.49 -4.91 -6.85
N VAL A 12 14.42 -5.09 -7.78
CA VAL A 12 15.27 -6.29 -7.90
C VAL A 12 16.73 -5.86 -8.01
N ASP A 13 17.56 -6.34 -7.09
CA ASP A 13 19.00 -6.12 -7.07
C ASP A 13 19.69 -7.23 -6.27
N LYS A 14 21.02 -7.15 -6.10
CA LYS A 14 21.78 -8.07 -5.27
C LYS A 14 21.64 -7.69 -3.80
N ASN A 15 21.43 -8.69 -2.95
CA ASN A 15 21.34 -8.53 -1.48
C ASN A 15 20.16 -7.68 -0.99
N VAL A 16 19.06 -7.61 -1.75
CA VAL A 16 17.81 -6.99 -1.27
C VAL A 16 17.18 -7.86 -0.19
N SER A 17 16.83 -7.24 0.94
CA SER A 17 16.29 -7.91 2.12
C SER A 17 14.87 -7.43 2.47
N PHE A 18 14.18 -8.18 3.32
CA PHE A 18 12.89 -7.77 3.86
C PHE A 18 12.98 -6.48 4.71
N THR A 19 14.17 -6.18 5.25
CA THR A 19 14.41 -4.91 5.95
C THR A 19 14.31 -3.73 4.99
N ASP A 20 14.84 -3.86 3.76
CA ASP A 20 14.78 -2.81 2.74
C ASP A 20 13.34 -2.51 2.35
N LEU A 21 12.54 -3.58 2.13
CA LEU A 21 11.10 -3.46 1.92
C LEU A 21 10.43 -2.69 3.06
N LYS A 22 10.67 -3.10 4.32
CA LYS A 22 10.09 -2.44 5.49
C LYS A 22 10.46 -0.95 5.58
N GLN A 23 11.70 -0.58 5.26
CA GLN A 23 12.13 0.82 5.26
C GLN A 23 11.48 1.62 4.13
N ALA A 24 11.42 1.08 2.93
CA ALA A 24 10.74 1.71 1.79
C ALA A 24 9.25 1.97 2.11
N LEU A 25 8.58 0.98 2.70
CA LEU A 25 7.19 1.11 3.15
C LEU A 25 7.00 2.15 4.25
N LEU A 26 7.89 2.19 5.24
CA LEU A 26 7.84 3.19 6.31
C LEU A 26 8.04 4.60 5.76
N TYR A 27 9.00 4.77 4.86
CA TYR A 27 9.26 6.04 4.19
C TYR A 27 8.03 6.49 3.39
N PHE A 28 7.48 5.61 2.54
CA PHE A 28 6.26 5.88 1.78
C PHE A 28 5.10 6.30 2.68
N ALA A 29 4.84 5.57 3.77
CA ALA A 29 3.74 5.88 4.68
C ALA A 29 3.89 7.26 5.32
N LYS A 30 5.11 7.63 5.71
CA LYS A 30 5.39 8.94 6.30
C LYS A 30 5.24 10.09 5.31
N GLU A 31 5.71 9.92 4.08
CA GLU A 31 5.54 10.93 3.02
C GLU A 31 4.06 11.08 2.64
N MET A 32 3.30 9.98 2.60
CA MET A 32 1.91 10.02 2.15
C MET A 32 0.93 10.51 3.23
N PHE A 33 1.12 10.09 4.48
CA PHE A 33 0.18 10.27 5.60
C PHE A 33 0.74 11.11 6.76
N GLY A 34 2.01 11.52 6.71
CA GLY A 34 2.64 12.41 7.68
C GLY A 34 3.71 11.72 8.56
N PRO A 35 4.61 12.50 9.18
CA PRO A 35 5.86 12.01 9.77
C PRO A 35 5.68 11.07 10.97
N GLU A 36 4.55 11.19 11.68
CA GLU A 36 4.20 10.37 12.86
C GLU A 36 3.55 9.03 12.50
N THR A 37 3.34 8.76 11.20
CA THR A 37 2.70 7.53 10.74
C THR A 37 3.53 6.32 11.13
N LYS A 38 2.89 5.37 11.81
CA LYS A 38 3.47 4.07 12.15
C LYS A 38 2.93 3.02 11.19
N ILE A 39 3.76 2.01 10.91
CA ILE A 39 3.39 0.88 10.07
C ILE A 39 3.34 -0.40 10.90
N ARG A 40 2.48 -1.33 10.51
CA ARG A 40 2.39 -2.68 11.06
C ARG A 40 2.37 -3.66 9.89
N LEU A 41 3.31 -4.60 9.88
CA LEU A 41 3.35 -5.69 8.91
C LEU A 41 2.77 -6.94 9.56
N ARG A 42 1.73 -7.50 8.95
CA ARG A 42 1.10 -8.76 9.37
C ARG A 42 1.48 -9.84 8.36
N PRO A 43 1.89 -11.05 8.80
CA PRO A 43 2.11 -12.16 7.89
C PRO A 43 0.85 -12.42 7.05
N SER A 44 1.04 -12.59 5.74
CA SER A 44 -0.02 -12.97 4.80
C SER A 44 0.58 -13.93 3.76
N TYR A 45 -0.17 -14.27 2.72
CA TYR A 45 0.27 -15.16 1.66
C TYR A 45 -0.15 -14.62 0.29
N PHE A 46 0.83 -14.43 -0.60
CA PHE A 46 0.62 -14.15 -2.02
C PHE A 46 1.49 -15.10 -2.85
N PRO A 47 0.96 -15.77 -3.89
CA PRO A 47 1.72 -16.79 -4.64
C PRO A 47 3.00 -16.30 -5.33
N PHE A 48 3.15 -14.98 -5.51
CA PHE A 48 4.29 -14.36 -6.20
C PHE A 48 5.32 -13.76 -5.23
N THR A 49 5.11 -13.88 -3.91
CA THR A 49 6.05 -13.40 -2.89
C THR A 49 6.22 -14.34 -1.70
N GLU A 50 7.44 -14.52 -1.21
CA GLU A 50 7.79 -15.30 -0.03
C GLU A 50 9.06 -14.76 0.66
N PRO A 51 9.01 -14.23 1.89
CA PRO A 51 7.83 -14.05 2.74
C PRO A 51 6.90 -12.92 2.29
N SER A 52 5.62 -13.05 2.62
CA SER A 52 4.53 -12.12 2.30
C SER A 52 3.98 -11.39 3.54
N ALA A 53 3.53 -10.15 3.36
CA ALA A 53 2.92 -9.35 4.42
C ALA A 53 1.83 -8.39 3.90
N GLU A 54 0.80 -8.20 4.72
CA GLU A 54 -0.14 -7.08 4.63
C GLU A 54 0.38 -5.92 5.48
N MET A 55 0.24 -4.70 4.97
CA MET A 55 0.67 -3.50 5.66
C MET A 55 -0.51 -2.65 6.11
N ASP A 56 -0.53 -2.38 7.41
CA ASP A 56 -1.43 -1.40 8.02
C ASP A 56 -0.66 -0.12 8.40
N ILE A 57 -1.35 1.01 8.36
CA ILE A 57 -0.90 2.28 8.94
C ILE A 57 -1.68 2.62 10.21
N SER A 58 -1.05 3.38 11.11
CA SER A 58 -1.74 3.95 12.26
C SER A 58 -2.85 4.89 11.79
N CYS A 59 -4.02 4.79 12.41
CA CYS A 59 -5.16 5.65 12.09
C CYS A 59 -4.87 7.10 12.50
N ASP A 60 -4.73 7.98 11.51
CA ASP A 60 -4.46 9.41 11.70
C ASP A 60 -5.59 10.13 12.45
N LEU A 61 -6.85 9.72 12.22
CA LEU A 61 -8.02 10.35 12.86
C LEU A 61 -8.04 10.24 14.39
N CYS A 62 -7.56 9.13 14.93
CA CYS A 62 -7.62 8.86 16.37
C CYS A 62 -6.23 8.71 17.01
N GLY A 63 -5.15 8.95 16.25
CA GLY A 63 -3.78 8.71 16.71
C GLY A 63 -3.55 7.27 17.17
N GLY A 64 -4.25 6.30 16.57
CA GLY A 64 -4.16 4.89 16.96
C GLY A 64 -5.01 4.44 18.15
N LYS A 65 -5.82 5.31 18.78
CA LYS A 65 -6.69 4.94 19.92
C LYS A 65 -7.87 4.02 19.56
N GLY A 66 -8.21 3.95 18.28
CA GLY A 66 -9.42 3.28 17.78
C GLY A 66 -10.60 4.25 17.59
N CYS A 67 -11.23 4.21 16.42
CA CYS A 67 -12.46 4.94 16.10
C CYS A 67 -13.29 4.15 15.08
N ALA A 68 -14.53 4.58 14.81
CA ALA A 68 -15.41 3.91 13.85
C ALA A 68 -14.76 3.68 12.48
N PHE A 69 -13.94 4.63 12.02
CA PHE A 69 -13.25 4.56 10.74
C PHE A 69 -12.25 3.41 10.65
N CYS A 70 -11.41 3.21 11.68
CA CYS A 70 -10.48 2.08 11.75
C CYS A 70 -11.09 0.85 12.44
N LYS A 71 -12.42 0.77 12.52
CA LYS A 71 -13.16 -0.30 13.21
C LYS A 71 -12.67 -0.54 14.64
N HIS A 72 -12.33 0.55 15.34
CA HIS A 72 -11.81 0.55 16.70
C HIS A 72 -10.46 -0.17 16.91
N THR A 73 -9.73 -0.50 15.84
CA THR A 73 -8.44 -1.22 15.94
C THR A 73 -7.24 -0.29 16.10
N GLY A 74 -7.37 0.97 15.70
CA GLY A 74 -6.25 1.91 15.60
C GLY A 74 -5.38 1.74 14.35
N TRP A 75 -5.69 0.74 13.50
CA TRP A 75 -4.92 0.38 12.31
C TRP A 75 -5.81 0.32 11.08
N VAL A 76 -5.23 0.64 9.92
CA VAL A 76 -5.94 0.60 8.64
C VAL A 76 -5.04 -0.03 7.61
N GLU A 77 -5.48 -1.16 7.05
CA GLU A 77 -4.79 -1.84 5.95
C GLU A 77 -4.84 -0.98 4.67
N ILE A 78 -3.68 -0.84 4.01
CA ILE A 78 -3.53 -0.02 2.80
C ILE A 78 -2.85 -0.73 1.62
N LEU A 79 -2.03 -1.75 1.83
CA LEU A 79 -1.30 -2.43 0.76
C LEU A 79 -0.88 -3.86 1.14
N GLY A 80 -0.58 -4.66 0.12
CA GLY A 80 0.11 -5.95 0.23
C GLY A 80 1.53 -5.86 -0.31
N CYS A 81 2.44 -6.65 0.25
CA CYS A 81 3.86 -6.65 -0.13
C CYS A 81 4.57 -7.97 0.20
N GLY A 82 5.76 -8.17 -0.32
CA GLY A 82 6.61 -9.29 0.04
C GLY A 82 7.91 -9.36 -0.76
N MET A 83 8.78 -10.31 -0.41
CA MET A 83 9.96 -10.62 -1.22
C MET A 83 9.52 -11.43 -2.43
N VAL A 84 9.99 -11.11 -3.64
CA VAL A 84 9.60 -11.82 -4.86
C VAL A 84 9.99 -13.29 -4.76
N ASP A 85 9.04 -14.19 -5.07
CA ASP A 85 9.29 -15.63 -5.04
C ASP A 85 10.38 -16.02 -6.05
N PRO A 86 11.34 -16.89 -5.68
CA PRO A 86 12.41 -17.33 -6.59
C PRO A 86 11.91 -17.86 -7.94
N ASN A 87 10.77 -18.57 -7.97
CA ASN A 87 10.20 -19.09 -9.22
C ASN A 87 9.75 -17.96 -10.15
N VAL A 88 9.31 -16.82 -9.61
CA VAL A 88 8.95 -15.65 -10.43
C VAL A 88 10.19 -15.04 -11.09
N LEU A 89 11.30 -14.95 -10.36
CA LEU A 89 12.57 -14.46 -10.91
C LEU A 89 13.12 -15.41 -11.98
N ASP A 90 13.18 -16.70 -11.68
CA ASP A 90 13.72 -17.71 -12.59
C ASP A 90 12.90 -17.80 -13.89
N ASN A 91 11.57 -17.70 -13.80
CA ASN A 91 10.68 -17.66 -14.97
C ASN A 91 10.87 -16.39 -15.84
N CYS A 92 11.42 -15.33 -15.26
CA CYS A 92 11.79 -14.09 -15.96
C CYS A 92 13.25 -14.08 -16.45
N GLY A 93 14.00 -15.18 -16.29
CA GLY A 93 15.40 -15.27 -16.67
C GLY A 93 16.37 -14.52 -15.74
N ILE A 94 15.94 -14.23 -14.51
CA ILE A 94 16.75 -13.59 -13.47
C ILE A 94 17.20 -14.66 -12.49
N ASP A 95 18.52 -14.84 -12.32
CA ASP A 95 19.08 -15.85 -11.41
C ASP A 95 18.75 -15.52 -9.94
N SER A 96 17.78 -16.25 -9.37
CA SER A 96 17.30 -16.09 -7.99
C SER A 96 18.36 -16.39 -6.91
N LYS A 97 19.50 -17.00 -7.28
CA LYS A 97 20.63 -17.19 -6.36
C LYS A 97 21.51 -15.96 -6.24
N VAL A 98 21.46 -15.06 -7.23
CA VAL A 98 22.26 -13.83 -7.29
C VAL A 98 21.40 -12.60 -6.98
N TYR A 99 20.19 -12.56 -7.50
CA TYR A 99 19.26 -11.43 -7.35
C TYR A 99 18.12 -11.79 -6.42
N THR A 100 17.78 -10.84 -5.56
CA THR A 100 16.57 -10.86 -4.75
C THR A 100 15.79 -9.58 -5.00
N GLY A 101 14.55 -9.52 -4.54
CA GLY A 101 13.76 -8.33 -4.74
C GLY A 101 12.51 -8.33 -3.88
N PHE A 102 11.84 -7.18 -3.84
CA PHE A 102 10.53 -7.07 -3.23
C PHE A 102 9.53 -6.47 -4.20
N ALA A 103 8.26 -6.80 -3.97
CA ALA A 103 7.13 -6.21 -4.67
C ALA A 103 6.10 -5.70 -3.66
N LEU A 104 5.32 -4.71 -4.08
CA LEU A 104 4.19 -4.18 -3.33
C LEU A 104 3.07 -3.77 -4.29
N GLY A 105 1.84 -3.80 -3.81
CA GLY A 105 0.66 -3.38 -4.56
C GLY A 105 -0.34 -2.63 -3.67
N MET A 106 -0.87 -1.53 -4.17
CA MET A 106 -1.87 -0.71 -3.48
C MET A 106 -2.95 -0.20 -4.43
N GLY A 107 -4.18 -0.11 -3.92
CA GLY A 107 -5.30 0.49 -4.65
C GLY A 107 -5.33 2.00 -4.46
N ILE A 108 -5.37 2.77 -5.56
CA ILE A 108 -5.35 4.23 -5.51
C ILE A 108 -6.59 4.75 -4.78
N GLU A 109 -7.78 4.27 -5.13
CA GLU A 109 -9.03 4.73 -4.51
C GLU A 109 -9.08 4.44 -3.02
N ARG A 110 -8.44 3.35 -2.57
CA ARG A 110 -8.32 3.04 -1.14
C ARG A 110 -7.50 4.12 -0.44
N ILE A 111 -6.33 4.46 -0.98
CA ILE A 111 -5.47 5.52 -0.43
C ILE A 111 -6.18 6.88 -0.44
N THR A 112 -6.83 7.22 -1.56
CA THR A 112 -7.56 8.47 -1.74
C THR A 112 -8.74 8.59 -0.77
N ASN A 113 -9.50 7.50 -0.57
CA ASN A 113 -10.58 7.44 0.43
C ASN A 113 -10.04 7.72 1.84
N LEU A 114 -8.87 7.21 2.18
CA LEU A 114 -8.28 7.44 3.50
C LEU A 114 -7.77 8.87 3.67
N LYS A 115 -7.08 9.39 2.65
CA LYS A 115 -6.46 10.72 2.68
C LYS A 115 -7.48 11.86 2.65
N TYR A 116 -8.46 11.76 1.75
CA TYR A 116 -9.47 12.81 1.53
C TYR A 116 -10.83 12.50 2.16
N ARG A 117 -10.98 11.36 2.83
CA ARG A 117 -12.20 10.96 3.56
C ARG A 117 -13.43 10.85 2.65
N VAL A 118 -13.21 10.45 1.40
CA VAL A 118 -14.27 10.17 0.44
C VAL A 118 -15.07 8.97 0.95
N LYS A 119 -16.39 9.15 1.04
CA LYS A 119 -17.30 8.19 1.71
C LYS A 119 -17.71 7.04 0.80
N ASP A 120 -17.65 7.24 -0.51
CA ASP A 120 -18.19 6.31 -1.49
C ASP A 120 -17.25 6.18 -2.69
N LEU A 121 -16.83 4.94 -2.95
CA LEU A 121 -15.93 4.59 -4.05
C LEU A 121 -16.51 4.99 -5.43
N ARG A 122 -17.84 4.97 -5.57
CA ARG A 122 -18.51 5.24 -6.85
C ARG A 122 -18.27 6.66 -7.34
N MET A 123 -18.03 7.60 -6.43
CA MET A 123 -17.78 9.02 -6.73
C MET A 123 -16.60 9.21 -7.69
N PHE A 124 -15.60 8.32 -7.67
CA PHE A 124 -14.46 8.37 -8.60
C PHE A 124 -14.81 8.01 -10.05
N SER A 125 -15.95 7.36 -10.29
CA SER A 125 -16.37 6.91 -11.63
C SER A 125 -17.64 7.60 -12.15
N GLU A 126 -18.43 8.22 -11.27
CA GLU A 126 -19.66 8.94 -11.62
C GLU A 126 -19.40 10.29 -12.31
N ASN A 127 -18.20 10.85 -12.16
CA ASN A 127 -17.80 12.14 -12.75
C ASN A 127 -18.71 13.31 -12.36
N ASP A 128 -19.22 13.32 -11.12
CA ASP A 128 -19.99 14.46 -10.61
C ASP A 128 -19.09 15.70 -10.51
N ILE A 129 -19.42 16.75 -11.27
CA ILE A 129 -18.67 18.01 -11.32
C ILE A 129 -18.50 18.61 -9.91
N ARG A 130 -19.47 18.43 -9.01
CA ARG A 130 -19.39 18.94 -7.63
C ARG A 130 -18.27 18.26 -6.85
N PHE A 131 -18.13 16.94 -7.00
CA PHE A 131 -17.05 16.17 -6.40
C PHE A 131 -15.70 16.55 -7.00
N LEU A 132 -15.60 16.65 -8.33
CA LEU A 132 -14.35 17.00 -9.02
C LEU A 132 -13.81 18.37 -8.59
N LYS A 133 -14.72 19.34 -8.37
CA LYS A 133 -14.37 20.69 -7.90
C LYS A 133 -13.73 20.73 -6.50
N GLU A 134 -13.99 19.74 -5.65
CA GLU A 134 -13.39 19.68 -4.31
C GLU A 134 -11.86 19.51 -4.35
N PHE A 135 -11.31 19.07 -5.49
CA PHE A 135 -9.88 18.76 -5.65
C PHE A 135 -9.13 19.77 -6.53
N GLU A 136 -9.75 20.85 -6.98
CA GLU A 136 -9.08 21.86 -7.82
C GLU A 136 -7.91 22.54 -7.10
N SER A 137 -7.99 22.70 -5.78
CA SER A 137 -6.93 23.27 -4.93
C SER A 137 -5.91 22.25 -4.44
N ALA A 138 -6.03 20.97 -4.84
CA ALA A 138 -5.12 19.90 -4.42
C ALA A 138 -3.83 19.83 -5.27
N ASN A 139 -3.63 20.80 -6.19
CA ASN A 139 -2.43 20.97 -7.02
C ASN A 139 -1.34 21.77 -6.30
#